data_AF-A0A7S3IBG1-F1
#
_entry.id   AF-A0A7S3IBG1-F1
#
_cell.length_a   1.000
_cell.length_b   1.000
_cell.length_c   1.000
_cell.angle_alpha   90.00
_cell.angle_beta   90.00
_cell.angle_gamma   90.00
#
_symmetry.space_group_name_H-M   'P 1'
#
loop_
_entity.id
_entity.type
_entity.pdbx_description
1 polymer ?
#
loop_
_entity_poly.entity_id
_entity_poly.type
_entity_poly.pdbx_seq_one_letter_code
_entity_poly.pdbx_strand_id
1 'polypeptide(L)'
;KPRQDLLPRLKDNRPLKDKDFQTQCSKNIIRFLVASIYPHPLSLQELLTPDSKLFWNVIDFVFKQVDLSFSCKNETELKELLRFLRYPYLVNSQILSGAHNFWGHLIAIMDFAVELARVSQNIDQTRSSPIVEYCLDAYECFMSDTDASEVKERFYEEMNEIGIVSKNEIEIVQIKMEDLENTKKTLSSEGPTQKDKKI
;
A
#
# COMPACT_ATOMS: atom_id res chain seq x y z
N LYS A 1 9.57 4.12 -32.06
CA LYS A 1 10.18 4.50 -30.76
C LYS A 1 9.08 5.00 -29.84
N PRO A 2 8.68 4.31 -28.76
CA PRO A 2 7.75 4.89 -27.81
C PRO A 2 8.50 5.76 -26.78
N ARG A 3 7.83 6.84 -26.37
CA ARG A 3 8.29 7.96 -25.54
C ARG A 3 8.67 7.47 -24.14
N GLN A 4 9.94 7.54 -23.74
CA GLN A 4 10.41 6.97 -22.46
C GLN A 4 10.79 7.95 -21.35
N ASP A 5 10.67 9.26 -21.52
CA ASP A 5 10.99 10.21 -20.44
C ASP A 5 9.96 11.35 -20.41
N LEU A 6 8.80 11.12 -19.76
CA LEU A 6 7.78 12.18 -19.56
C LEU A 6 7.92 12.90 -18.21
N LEU A 7 8.84 12.49 -17.33
CA LEU A 7 9.12 13.18 -16.08
C LEU A 7 10.60 13.59 -16.04
N PRO A 8 10.92 14.88 -15.84
CA PRO A 8 12.28 15.29 -15.52
C PRO A 8 12.74 14.52 -14.29
N ARG A 9 13.88 13.82 -14.36
CA ARG A 9 14.48 13.19 -13.17
C ARG A 9 14.83 14.31 -12.20
N LEU A 10 14.03 14.44 -11.14
CA LEU A 10 14.13 15.53 -10.18
C LEU A 10 15.41 15.37 -9.37
N LYS A 11 16.01 16.50 -9.00
CA LYS A 11 17.04 16.52 -7.96
C LYS A 11 16.43 15.94 -6.68
N ASP A 12 17.14 15.02 -6.06
CA ASP A 12 16.69 14.43 -4.79
C ASP A 12 16.75 15.49 -3.69
N ASN A 13 15.57 15.88 -3.21
CA ASN A 13 15.42 16.88 -2.14
C ASN A 13 15.31 16.23 -0.76
N ARG A 14 15.33 14.89 -0.67
CA ARG A 14 15.31 14.21 0.62
C ARG A 14 16.61 14.52 1.37
N PRO A 15 16.57 14.64 2.71
CA PRO A 15 17.74 14.91 3.52
C PRO A 15 18.59 13.64 3.71
N LEU A 16 19.16 13.11 2.61
CA LEU A 16 19.83 11.81 2.57
C LEU A 16 21.10 11.72 3.44
N LYS A 17 21.67 12.86 3.86
CA LYS A 17 22.81 12.93 4.77
C LYS A 17 22.40 13.14 6.24
N ASP A 18 21.13 13.42 6.47
CA ASP A 18 20.60 13.65 7.81
C ASP A 18 20.39 12.31 8.54
N LYS A 19 20.88 12.22 9.76
CA LYS A 19 20.86 10.98 10.54
C LYS A 19 19.47 10.65 11.05
N ASP A 20 18.63 11.65 11.33
CA ASP A 20 17.28 11.43 11.81
C ASP A 20 16.41 10.90 10.68
N PHE A 21 16.55 11.43 9.47
CA PHE A 21 15.91 10.89 8.27
C PHE A 21 16.31 9.43 8.02
N GLN A 22 17.62 9.12 8.01
CA GLN A 22 18.09 7.76 7.82
C GLN A 22 17.54 6.83 8.90
N THR A 23 17.54 7.27 10.16
CA THR A 23 17.00 6.51 11.29
C THR A 23 15.51 6.24 11.12
N GLN A 24 14.74 7.22 10.65
CA GLN A 24 13.32 7.07 10.42
C GLN A 24 13.01 6.05 9.31
N CYS A 25 13.69 6.15 8.17
CA CYS A 25 13.60 5.16 7.10
C CYS A 25 14.02 3.76 7.58
N SER A 26 15.13 3.65 8.31
CA SER A 26 15.59 2.37 8.84
C SER A 26 14.59 1.73 9.81
N LYS A 27 13.95 2.51 10.69
CA LYS A 27 12.86 2.01 11.55
C LYS A 27 11.67 1.51 10.72
N ASN A 28 11.31 2.22 9.66
CA ASN A 28 10.21 1.83 8.79
C ASN A 28 10.49 0.49 8.08
N ILE A 29 11.70 0.34 7.56
CA ILE A 29 12.18 -0.90 6.94
C ILE A 29 12.15 -2.04 7.94
N ILE A 30 12.73 -1.87 9.13
CA ILE A 30 12.76 -2.92 10.17
C ILE A 30 11.35 -3.33 10.57
N ARG A 31 10.43 -2.37 10.75
CA ARG A 31 9.04 -2.67 11.10
C ARG A 31 8.37 -3.55 10.04
N PHE A 32 8.62 -3.27 8.76
CA PHE A 32 8.11 -4.09 7.66
C PHE A 32 8.75 -5.48 7.66
N LEU A 33 10.08 -5.56 7.75
CA LEU A 33 10.80 -6.84 7.77
C LEU A 33 10.34 -7.76 8.91
N VAL A 34 10.10 -7.21 10.10
CA VAL A 34 9.55 -7.97 11.23
C VAL A 34 8.13 -8.46 10.93
N ALA A 35 7.26 -7.60 10.39
CA ALA A 35 5.88 -7.97 10.04
C ALA A 35 5.81 -9.04 8.95
N SER A 36 6.77 -9.05 8.02
CA SER A 36 6.87 -10.02 6.92
C SER A 36 7.73 -11.25 7.25
N ILE A 37 8.16 -11.42 8.51
CA ILE A 37 8.94 -12.59 8.97
C ILE A 37 10.26 -12.73 8.18
N TYR A 38 11.01 -11.63 8.08
CA TYR A 38 12.34 -11.65 7.49
C TYR A 38 13.26 -12.64 8.23
N PRO A 39 13.92 -13.58 7.54
CA PRO A 39 14.63 -14.69 8.18
C PRO A 39 15.90 -14.28 8.94
N HIS A 40 16.40 -13.06 8.71
CA HIS A 40 17.61 -12.55 9.35
C HIS A 40 17.25 -11.36 10.25
N PRO A 41 17.21 -11.52 11.57
CA PRO A 41 16.94 -10.41 12.47
C PRO A 41 17.93 -9.26 12.22
N LEU A 42 17.42 -8.03 12.13
CA LEU A 42 18.24 -6.84 11.93
C LEU A 42 17.98 -5.83 13.04
N SER A 43 19.06 -5.32 13.63
CA SER A 43 19.04 -4.16 14.49
C SER A 43 19.06 -2.85 13.68
N LEU A 44 18.64 -1.76 14.32
CA LEU A 44 18.72 -0.43 13.72
C LEU A 44 20.16 -0.02 13.37
N GLN A 45 21.14 -0.45 14.16
CA GLN A 45 22.55 -0.14 13.93
C GLN A 45 23.11 -0.88 12.70
N GLU A 46 22.73 -2.14 12.51
CA GLU A 46 23.13 -2.91 11.32
C GLU A 46 22.61 -2.27 10.05
N LEU A 47 21.36 -1.79 10.04
CA LEU A 47 20.78 -1.14 8.86
C LEU A 47 21.34 0.27 8.59
N LEU A 48 21.80 0.98 9.62
CA LEU A 48 22.49 2.27 9.47
C LEU A 48 23.96 2.11 9.06
N THR A 49 24.54 0.94 9.26
CA THR A 49 25.92 0.64 8.87
C THR A 49 25.95 0.24 7.39
N PRO A 50 26.81 0.85 6.55
CA PRO A 50 26.89 0.47 5.14
C PRO A 50 27.34 -0.97 4.95
N ASP A 51 26.46 -1.78 4.36
CA ASP A 51 26.73 -3.15 3.96
C ASP A 51 25.98 -3.45 2.65
N SER A 52 26.72 -3.57 1.55
CA SER A 52 26.15 -3.86 0.23
C SER A 52 25.41 -5.20 0.21
N LYS A 53 25.90 -6.21 0.93
CA LYS A 53 25.27 -7.53 0.96
C LYS A 53 23.93 -7.45 1.69
N LEU A 54 23.89 -6.73 2.81
CA LEU A 54 22.65 -6.45 3.52
C LEU A 54 21.63 -5.75 2.62
N PHE A 55 22.05 -4.70 1.89
CA PHE A 55 21.18 -3.99 0.95
C PHE A 55 20.55 -4.94 -0.07
N TRP A 56 21.35 -5.77 -0.73
CA TRP A 56 20.86 -6.71 -1.74
C TRP A 56 19.90 -7.75 -1.14
N ASN A 57 20.20 -8.26 0.06
CA ASN A 57 19.34 -9.22 0.75
C ASN A 57 17.98 -8.60 1.13
N VAL A 58 17.98 -7.34 1.58
CA VAL A 58 16.75 -6.63 1.93
C VAL A 58 15.93 -6.32 0.67
N ILE A 59 16.56 -5.81 -0.39
CA ILE A 59 15.87 -5.51 -1.66
C ILE A 59 15.25 -6.77 -2.27
N ASP A 60 16.01 -7.87 -2.35
CA ASP A 60 15.52 -9.15 -2.87
C ASP A 60 14.32 -9.64 -2.06
N PHE A 61 14.42 -9.61 -0.73
CA PHE A 61 13.32 -10.02 0.15
C PHE A 61 12.07 -9.14 0.00
N VAL A 62 12.23 -7.82 0.01
CA VAL A 62 11.10 -6.87 -0.05
C VAL A 62 10.37 -7.01 -1.38
N PHE A 63 11.08 -7.10 -2.51
CA PHE A 63 10.41 -7.28 -3.80
C PHE A 63 9.78 -8.67 -3.96
N LYS A 64 10.31 -9.70 -3.28
CA LYS A 64 9.63 -11.01 -3.20
C LYS A 64 8.30 -10.98 -2.45
N GLN A 65 8.04 -9.95 -1.64
CA GLN A 65 6.71 -9.74 -1.06
C GLN A 65 5.68 -9.21 -2.07
N VAL A 66 6.16 -8.66 -3.20
CA VAL A 66 5.32 -8.17 -4.30
C VAL A 66 5.16 -9.24 -5.38
N ASP A 67 6.25 -9.92 -5.72
CA ASP A 67 6.28 -10.98 -6.71
C ASP A 67 7.23 -12.09 -6.24
N LEU A 68 6.67 -13.26 -5.89
CA LEU A 68 7.45 -14.40 -5.41
C LEU A 68 8.49 -14.90 -6.44
N SER A 69 8.27 -14.65 -7.73
CA SER A 69 9.20 -15.00 -8.80
C SER A 69 10.32 -13.96 -9.01
N PHE A 70 10.27 -12.86 -8.27
CA PHE A 70 11.23 -11.78 -8.39
C PHE A 70 12.66 -12.26 -8.16
N SER A 71 13.55 -11.86 -9.06
CA SER A 71 14.99 -12.01 -8.91
C SER A 71 15.68 -10.79 -9.51
N CYS A 72 16.50 -10.13 -8.72
CA CYS A 72 17.37 -9.04 -9.18
C CYS A 72 18.78 -9.33 -8.71
N LYS A 73 19.66 -9.68 -9.65
CA LYS A 73 21.00 -10.22 -9.35
C LYS A 73 22.11 -9.18 -9.50
N ASN A 74 21.83 -8.02 -10.09
CA ASN A 74 22.83 -7.00 -10.36
C ASN A 74 22.26 -5.57 -10.38
N GLU A 75 23.17 -4.60 -10.37
CA GLU A 75 22.85 -3.16 -10.42
C GLU A 75 22.04 -2.75 -11.65
N THR A 76 22.31 -3.37 -12.80
CA THR A 76 21.65 -3.01 -14.06
C THR A 76 20.18 -3.36 -13.98
N GLU A 77 19.85 -4.59 -13.60
CA GLU A 77 18.47 -5.05 -13.38
C GLU A 77 17.74 -4.17 -12.37
N LEU A 78 18.39 -3.84 -11.25
CA LEU A 78 17.79 -2.97 -10.24
C LEU A 78 17.47 -1.57 -10.80
N LYS A 79 18.36 -0.98 -11.60
CA LYS A 79 18.10 0.33 -12.23
C LYS A 79 16.94 0.27 -13.21
N GLU A 80 16.84 -0.80 -13.98
CA GLU A 80 15.73 -0.98 -14.92
C GLU A 80 14.40 -1.16 -14.20
N LEU A 81 14.40 -1.93 -13.12
CA LEU A 81 13.25 -2.12 -12.24
C LEU A 81 12.81 -0.81 -11.61
N LEU A 82 13.72 -0.05 -11.00
CA LEU A 82 13.38 1.24 -10.37
C LEU A 82 12.83 2.23 -11.40
N ARG A 83 13.34 2.21 -12.65
CA ARG A 83 12.78 2.98 -13.75
C ARG A 83 11.36 2.51 -14.13
N PHE A 84 11.13 1.21 -14.19
CA PHE A 84 9.81 0.63 -14.46
C PHE A 84 8.79 1.01 -13.38
N LEU A 85 9.22 0.96 -12.11
CA LEU A 85 8.44 1.37 -10.93
C LEU A 85 8.31 2.89 -10.78
N ARG A 86 8.82 3.67 -11.74
CA ARG A 86 8.79 5.14 -11.77
C ARG A 86 9.40 5.77 -10.51
N TYR A 87 10.46 5.18 -9.99
CA TYR A 87 11.24 5.79 -8.92
C TYR A 87 11.68 7.21 -9.36
N PRO A 88 11.36 8.25 -8.57
CA PRO A 88 11.42 9.63 -9.06
C PRO A 88 12.82 10.24 -9.09
N TYR A 89 13.80 9.59 -8.45
CA TYR A 89 15.17 10.11 -8.29
C TYR A 89 16.16 9.35 -9.18
N LEU A 90 17.26 10.02 -9.54
CA LEU A 90 18.31 9.41 -10.35
C LEU A 90 19.05 8.32 -9.56
N VAL A 91 19.15 7.12 -10.14
CA VAL A 91 19.96 6.01 -9.62
C VAL A 91 21.08 5.71 -10.61
N ASN A 92 22.32 5.75 -10.14
CA ASN A 92 23.51 5.45 -10.92
C ASN A 92 24.35 4.38 -10.21
N SER A 93 25.36 3.84 -10.90
CA SER A 93 26.21 2.76 -10.35
C SER A 93 27.06 3.23 -9.16
N GLN A 94 27.35 4.52 -9.04
CA GLN A 94 28.04 5.04 -7.84
C GLN A 94 27.17 4.88 -6.60
N ILE A 95 25.87 5.16 -6.70
CA ILE A 95 24.91 4.94 -5.61
C ILE A 95 24.83 3.46 -5.25
N LEU A 96 24.68 2.60 -6.26
CA LEU A 96 24.49 1.15 -6.06
C LEU A 96 25.75 0.40 -5.63
N SER A 97 26.93 1.02 -5.74
CA SER A 97 28.19 0.44 -5.26
C SER A 97 28.21 0.12 -3.75
N GLY A 98 27.31 0.74 -2.97
CA GLY A 98 27.26 0.57 -1.52
C GLY A 98 28.30 1.38 -0.75
N ALA A 99 28.99 2.33 -1.41
CA ALA A 99 29.92 3.21 -0.73
C ALA A 99 29.22 4.05 0.36
N HIS A 100 29.92 4.28 1.48
CA HIS A 100 29.39 4.93 2.68
C HIS A 100 28.69 6.27 2.42
N ASN A 101 29.24 7.09 1.52
CA ASN A 101 28.67 8.40 1.16
C ASN A 101 27.33 8.31 0.42
N PHE A 102 27.00 7.14 -0.15
CA PHE A 102 25.74 6.88 -0.83
C PHE A 102 24.79 6.02 0.00
N TRP A 103 25.16 5.56 1.19
CA TRP A 103 24.32 4.67 2.00
C TRP A 103 22.93 5.26 2.30
N GLY A 104 22.85 6.57 2.58
CA GLY A 104 21.56 7.25 2.76
C GLY A 104 20.65 7.17 1.53
N HIS A 105 21.20 7.10 0.32
CA HIS A 105 20.41 6.86 -0.90
C HIS A 105 19.88 5.43 -0.93
N LEU A 106 20.71 4.45 -0.54
CA LEU A 106 20.31 3.03 -0.51
C LEU A 106 19.24 2.76 0.54
N ILE A 107 19.36 3.35 1.74
CA ILE A 107 18.28 3.32 2.75
C ILE A 107 17.00 3.90 2.16
N ALA A 108 17.07 5.03 1.48
CA ALA A 108 15.89 5.67 0.91
C ALA A 108 15.28 4.92 -0.29
N ILE A 109 16.07 4.07 -0.98
CA ILE A 109 15.58 3.13 -1.99
C ILE A 109 14.89 1.92 -1.33
N MET A 110 15.49 1.35 -0.27
CA MET A 110 14.88 0.26 0.49
C MET A 110 13.55 0.69 1.13
N ASP A 111 13.50 1.90 1.70
CA ASP A 111 12.28 2.47 2.28
C ASP A 111 11.17 2.66 1.22
N PHE A 112 11.53 3.14 0.03
CA PHE A 112 10.59 3.21 -1.09
C PHE A 112 10.08 1.83 -1.52
N ALA A 113 10.95 0.82 -1.60
CA ALA A 113 10.54 -0.55 -1.92
C ALA A 113 9.57 -1.12 -0.88
N VAL A 114 9.80 -0.81 0.40
CA VAL A 114 8.89 -1.18 1.50
C VAL A 114 7.51 -0.54 1.34
N GLU A 115 7.45 0.74 1.00
CA GLU A 115 6.16 1.40 0.76
C GLU A 115 5.43 0.81 -0.45
N LEU A 116 6.14 0.48 -1.53
CA LEU A 116 5.55 -0.23 -2.67
C LEU A 116 4.99 -1.60 -2.27
N ALA A 117 5.73 -2.37 -1.47
CA ALA A 117 5.30 -3.67 -1.01
C ALA A 117 4.03 -3.59 -0.14
N ARG A 118 3.96 -2.60 0.76
CA ARG A 118 2.75 -2.35 1.56
C ARG A 118 1.55 -1.97 0.70
N VAL A 119 1.75 -1.10 -0.30
CA VAL A 119 0.68 -0.74 -1.24
C VAL A 119 0.20 -1.96 -2.00
N SER A 120 1.10 -2.84 -2.47
CA SER A 120 0.73 -4.10 -3.12
C SER A 120 -0.15 -4.97 -2.21
N GLN A 121 0.29 -5.20 -0.97
CA GLN A 121 -0.44 -6.01 0.01
C GLN A 121 -1.83 -5.44 0.35
N ASN A 122 -1.97 -4.11 0.38
CA ASN A 122 -3.26 -3.47 0.63
C ASN A 122 -4.19 -3.50 -0.59
N ILE A 123 -3.65 -3.43 -1.81
CA ILE A 123 -4.44 -3.53 -3.04
C ILE A 123 -5.11 -4.90 -3.11
N ASP A 124 -4.39 -5.97 -2.78
CA ASP A 124 -4.94 -7.33 -2.78
C ASP A 124 -6.12 -7.47 -1.81
N GLN A 125 -6.05 -6.87 -0.62
CA GLN A 125 -7.14 -6.86 0.36
C GLN A 125 -8.39 -6.13 -0.14
N THR A 126 -8.21 -5.09 -0.96
CA THR A 126 -9.34 -4.30 -1.50
C THR A 126 -9.98 -4.88 -2.76
N ARG A 127 -9.40 -5.96 -3.33
CA ARG A 127 -9.79 -6.48 -4.66
C ARG A 127 -10.56 -7.79 -4.67
N SER A 128 -10.76 -8.45 -3.53
CA SER A 128 -11.65 -9.60 -3.45
C SER A 128 -13.09 -9.15 -3.63
N SER A 129 -13.51 -9.07 -4.89
CA SER A 129 -14.92 -8.96 -5.25
C SER A 129 -15.48 -10.37 -5.32
N PRO A 130 -16.56 -10.69 -4.58
CA PRO A 130 -17.14 -12.04 -4.56
C PRO A 130 -17.48 -12.57 -5.96
N ILE A 131 -17.87 -11.69 -6.89
CA ILE A 131 -18.14 -12.07 -8.28
C ILE A 131 -16.88 -12.53 -9.02
N VAL A 132 -15.73 -11.90 -8.76
CA VAL A 132 -14.46 -12.24 -9.40
C VAL A 132 -13.97 -13.59 -8.88
N GLU A 133 -14.04 -13.81 -7.56
CA GLU A 133 -13.70 -15.09 -6.95
C GLU A 133 -14.60 -16.21 -7.48
N TYR A 134 -15.93 -16.00 -7.50
CA TYR A 134 -16.87 -16.94 -8.11
C TYR A 134 -16.52 -17.27 -9.56
N CYS A 135 -16.22 -16.26 -10.38
CA CYS A 135 -15.86 -16.49 -11.78
C CYS A 135 -14.56 -17.29 -11.94
N LEU A 136 -13.57 -17.07 -11.07
CA LEU A 136 -12.29 -17.81 -11.10
C LEU A 136 -12.50 -19.26 -10.68
N ASP A 137 -13.17 -19.50 -9.56
CA ASP A 137 -13.44 -20.83 -9.03
C ASP A 137 -14.32 -21.65 -10.00
N ALA A 138 -15.38 -21.04 -10.55
CA ALA A 138 -16.24 -21.69 -11.53
C ALA A 138 -15.49 -22.01 -12.83
N TYR A 139 -14.53 -21.16 -13.22
CA TYR A 139 -13.66 -21.43 -14.36
C TYR A 139 -12.69 -22.58 -14.08
N GLU A 140 -12.12 -22.67 -12.87
CA GLU A 140 -11.28 -23.79 -12.47
C GLU A 140 -12.04 -25.12 -12.49
N CYS A 141 -13.29 -25.11 -12.00
CA CYS A 141 -14.19 -26.26 -12.12
C CYS A 141 -14.42 -26.65 -13.58
N PHE A 142 -14.73 -25.68 -14.44
CA PHE A 142 -14.90 -25.92 -15.88
C PHE A 142 -13.63 -26.50 -16.54
N MET A 143 -12.45 -25.98 -16.19
CA MET A 143 -11.17 -26.45 -16.74
C MET A 143 -10.78 -27.84 -16.26
N SER A 144 -11.27 -28.24 -15.08
CA SER A 144 -11.00 -29.53 -14.45
C SER A 144 -12.11 -30.56 -14.68
N ASP A 145 -13.17 -30.20 -15.42
CA ASP A 145 -14.39 -30.99 -15.61
C ASP A 145 -15.03 -31.45 -14.28
N THR A 146 -14.99 -30.58 -13.27
CA THR A 146 -15.61 -30.80 -11.96
C THR A 146 -16.90 -30.00 -11.81
N ASP A 147 -17.79 -30.46 -10.92
CA ASP A 147 -19.06 -29.78 -10.66
C ASP A 147 -18.84 -28.46 -9.91
N ALA A 148 -19.47 -27.39 -10.40
CA ALA A 148 -19.39 -26.05 -9.83
C ALA A 148 -20.57 -25.70 -8.91
N SER A 149 -21.44 -26.67 -8.57
CA SER A 149 -22.62 -26.44 -7.75
C SER A 149 -22.29 -25.87 -6.36
N GLU A 150 -21.26 -26.40 -5.68
CA GLU A 150 -20.81 -25.89 -4.38
C GLU A 150 -20.27 -24.46 -4.46
N VAL A 151 -19.50 -24.15 -5.51
CA VAL A 151 -18.96 -22.81 -5.76
C VAL A 151 -20.10 -21.81 -5.99
N LYS A 152 -21.13 -22.22 -6.72
CA LYS A 152 -22.32 -21.41 -7.00
C LYS A 152 -23.14 -21.17 -5.73
N GLU A 153 -23.35 -22.17 -4.89
CA GLU A 153 -24.10 -22.03 -3.64
C GLU A 153 -23.42 -21.05 -2.68
N ARG A 154 -22.11 -21.22 -2.46
CA ARG A 154 -21.28 -20.31 -1.64
C ARG A 154 -21.41 -18.86 -2.07
N PHE A 155 -21.34 -18.60 -3.39
CA PHE A 155 -21.49 -17.25 -3.93
C PHE A 155 -22.88 -16.64 -3.63
N TYR A 156 -23.96 -17.41 -3.73
CA TYR A 156 -25.30 -16.92 -3.41
C TYR A 156 -25.45 -16.59 -1.92
N GLU A 157 -24.90 -17.42 -1.04
CA GLU A 157 -24.90 -17.17 0.41
C GLU A 157 -24.18 -15.86 0.74
N GLU A 158 -22.97 -15.69 0.22
CA GLU A 158 -22.16 -14.48 0.46
C GLU A 158 -22.84 -13.21 -0.09
N MET A 159 -23.38 -13.27 -1.31
CA MET A 159 -24.12 -12.14 -1.90
C MET A 159 -25.38 -11.79 -1.11
N ASN A 160 -26.06 -12.79 -0.51
CA ASN A 160 -27.21 -12.56 0.33
C ASN A 160 -26.81 -11.86 1.65
N GLU A 161 -25.71 -12.28 2.28
CA GLU A 161 -25.16 -11.62 3.46
C GLU A 161 -24.77 -10.17 3.18
N ILE A 162 -24.04 -9.91 2.09
CA ILE A 162 -23.70 -8.55 1.65
C ILE A 162 -24.96 -7.71 1.42
N GLY A 163 -25.98 -8.31 0.81
CA GLY A 163 -27.28 -7.68 0.60
C GLY A 163 -28.00 -7.33 1.90
N ILE A 164 -27.91 -8.18 2.93
CA ILE A 164 -28.47 -7.93 4.26
C ILE A 164 -27.72 -6.77 4.95
N VAL A 165 -26.38 -6.79 4.95
CA VAL A 165 -25.57 -5.72 5.54
C VAL A 165 -25.89 -4.37 4.88
N SER A 166 -25.92 -4.34 3.54
CA SER A 166 -26.22 -3.13 2.77
C SER A 166 -27.61 -2.57 3.10
N LYS A 167 -28.62 -3.43 3.29
CA LYS A 167 -29.97 -3.01 3.71
C LYS A 167 -29.95 -2.37 5.09
N ASN A 168 -29.26 -2.97 6.06
CA ASN A 168 -29.16 -2.44 7.42
C ASN A 168 -28.44 -1.08 7.45
N GLU A 169 -27.38 -0.92 6.67
CA GLU A 169 -26.66 0.36 6.56
C GLU A 169 -27.55 1.46 5.96
N ILE A 170 -28.32 1.13 4.92
CA ILE A 170 -29.28 2.06 4.32
C ILE A 170 -30.32 2.50 5.36
N GLU A 171 -30.85 1.56 6.14
CA GLU A 171 -31.83 1.85 7.20
C GLU A 171 -31.24 2.78 8.28
N ILE A 172 -30.02 2.51 8.73
CA ILE A 172 -29.31 3.37 9.70
C ILE A 172 -29.12 4.79 9.14
N VAL A 173 -28.76 4.92 7.86
CA VAL A 173 -28.58 6.22 7.23
C VAL A 173 -29.91 6.96 7.10
N GLN A 174 -31.00 6.26 6.76
CA GLN A 174 -32.34 6.85 6.68
C GLN A 174 -32.80 7.40 8.04
N ILE A 175 -32.61 6.63 9.12
CA ILE A 175 -32.92 7.09 10.49
C ILE A 175 -32.14 8.37 10.82
N LYS A 176 -30.84 8.39 10.56
CA LYS A 176 -30.00 9.59 10.82
C LYS A 176 -30.43 10.80 9.99
N MET A 177 -30.89 10.60 8.76
CA MET A 177 -31.41 11.68 7.93
C MET A 177 -32.70 12.27 8.51
N GLU A 178 -33.61 11.41 8.99
CA GLU A 178 -34.86 11.84 9.62
C GLU A 178 -34.59 12.62 10.92
N ASP A 179 -33.69 12.15 11.78
CA ASP A 179 -33.28 12.85 13.00
C ASP A 179 -32.67 14.22 12.72
N LEU A 180 -31.82 14.32 11.68
CA LEU A 180 -31.24 15.58 11.24
C LEU A 180 -32.29 16.55 10.72
N GLU A 181 -33.28 16.07 9.95
CA GLU A 181 -34.40 16.91 9.49
C GLU A 181 -35.25 17.43 10.65
N ASN A 182 -35.52 16.57 11.64
CA ASN A 182 -36.25 16.95 12.84
C ASN A 182 -35.48 18.00 13.65
N THR A 183 -34.17 17.81 13.84
CA THR A 183 -33.30 18.77 14.53
C THR A 183 -33.22 20.11 13.79
N LYS A 184 -33.15 20.08 12.45
CA LYS A 184 -33.17 21.28 11.62
C LYS A 184 -34.50 22.03 11.74
N LYS A 185 -35.63 21.32 11.84
CA LYS A 185 -36.96 21.93 12.04
C LYS A 185 -37.06 22.61 13.41
N THR A 186 -36.60 21.98 14.49
CA THR A 186 -36.59 22.60 15.83
C THR A 186 -35.73 23.86 15.86
N LEU A 187 -34.51 23.81 15.33
CA LEU A 187 -33.61 24.97 15.27
C LEU A 187 -34.16 26.10 14.38
N SER A 188 -34.88 25.76 13.30
CA SER A 188 -35.54 26.75 12.44
C SER A 188 -36.80 27.34 13.10
N SER A 189 -37.46 26.61 13.99
CA SER A 189 -38.58 27.11 14.79
C SER A 189 -38.15 27.96 16.00
N GLU A 190 -36.88 27.89 16.41
CA GLU A 190 -36.33 28.59 17.58
C GLU A 190 -35.61 29.93 17.27
N GLY A 191 -35.60 30.43 16.02
CA GLY A 191 -34.96 31.71 15.67
C GLY A 191 -35.93 32.86 15.32
N PRO A 192 -35.64 34.13 15.66
CA PRO A 192 -35.20 34.69 16.95
C PRO A 192 -36.42 35.20 17.75
N THR A 193 -36.53 34.83 19.04
CA THR A 193 -37.51 35.46 19.92
C THR A 193 -37.10 36.91 20.15
N GLN A 194 -37.86 37.85 19.60
CA GLN A 194 -37.82 39.27 19.93
C GLN A 194 -37.96 39.45 21.45
N LYS A 195 -36.85 39.69 22.16
CA LYS A 195 -36.84 40.34 23.48
C LYS A 195 -35.61 41.25 23.64
N ASP A 196 -35.42 42.15 22.69
CA ASP A 196 -34.76 43.44 22.92
C ASP A 196 -35.82 44.55 22.79
N LYS A 197 -36.77 44.59 23.72
CA LYS A 197 -37.58 45.79 23.96
C LYS A 197 -37.90 45.92 25.45
N LYS A 198 -37.47 47.06 26.01
CA LYS A 198 -37.69 47.60 27.37
C LYS A 198 -36.75 46.99 28.42
N ILE A 199 -35.95 47.74 29.20
CA ILE A 199 -35.97 49.15 29.64
C ILE A 199 -34.52 49.63 29.74
#